data_AF-A0A3D8PAQ2-F1
#
_entry.id   AF-A0A3D8PAQ2-F1
#
_cell.length_a   1.000
_cell.length_b   1.000
_cell.length_c   1.000
_cell.angle_alpha   90.00
_cell.angle_beta   90.00
_cell.angle_gamma   90.00
#
_symmetry.space_group_name_H-M   'P 1'
#
loop_
_entity.id
_entity.type
_entity.pdbx_description
1 polymer ?
#
loop_
_entity_poly.entity_id
_entity_poly.type
_entity_poly.pdbx_seq_one_letter_code
_entity_poly.pdbx_strand_id
1 'polypeptide(L)'
;MTYRAKSDFLNVMIERGYLADCTDMQALDEALIQGPVTAYIGYDATAASLHVGHLLNIMMLRWFQKTGNRPITLMGGGTTKIGDPSFRSEERPLLTPDAIQSNIDGMQQVFARYLDYAAGGALMLNNAEWLDGLNYLDFLRDIGRHFSVNRMLSFESVKSRLDREQSLSFLEFNYMILQAYDFLELHRRYGCRLQMGGSDQWGNIVNGIDLTRRVLDAEIWGLTSPLLTTSDGRKMGKSAGGAVWLNGAMLSPYEFWQFWRNSTDADVGRFLKLYTELPVAECDRLGALSGSEINAAKIILANEVTTLLHGAEAAASAEATAREVFEQGGAGGDLEVVTIGAGALPVSVVQLLAQTGITASGKEAKRLIAEGGLRLNNQAVSDPQLAVDAALIGDGLKVSVGKKKHRMLRLG
;
A
#
# COMPACT_ATOMS: atom_id res chain seq x y z
N MET A 1 -25.59 -21.01 -5.28
CA MET A 1 -24.38 -21.85 -5.18
C MET A 1 -23.20 -20.94 -5.44
N THR A 2 -22.21 -20.89 -4.54
CA THR A 2 -20.94 -20.20 -4.80
C THR A 2 -20.23 -20.93 -5.94
N TYR A 3 -19.79 -20.20 -6.95
CA TYR A 3 -19.04 -20.77 -8.08
C TYR A 3 -17.75 -21.43 -7.56
N ARG A 4 -17.42 -22.61 -8.09
CA ARG A 4 -16.17 -23.32 -7.74
C ARG A 4 -15.20 -23.22 -8.92
N ALA A 5 -14.13 -22.47 -8.73
CA ALA A 5 -13.09 -22.30 -9.73
C ALA A 5 -12.33 -23.61 -10.00
N LYS A 6 -11.87 -23.74 -11.24
CA LYS A 6 -11.11 -24.89 -11.75
C LYS A 6 -9.67 -24.49 -12.08
N SER A 7 -9.44 -23.27 -12.56
CA SER A 7 -8.10 -22.72 -12.81
C SER A 7 -7.40 -22.35 -11.50
N ASP A 8 -6.08 -22.53 -11.48
CA ASP A 8 -5.26 -22.22 -10.31
C ASP A 8 -5.38 -20.74 -9.91
N PHE A 9 -5.40 -19.84 -10.89
CA PHE A 9 -5.52 -18.40 -10.62
C PHE A 9 -6.82 -18.04 -9.89
N LEU A 10 -7.98 -18.47 -10.40
CA LEU A 10 -9.25 -18.12 -9.77
C LEU A 10 -9.44 -18.81 -8.42
N ASN A 11 -8.92 -20.02 -8.24
CA ASN A 11 -8.85 -20.65 -6.92
C ASN A 11 -8.08 -19.77 -5.92
N VAL A 12 -6.89 -19.29 -6.30
CA VAL A 12 -6.09 -18.39 -5.45
C VAL A 12 -6.84 -17.08 -5.15
N MET A 13 -7.48 -16.46 -6.16
CA MET A 13 -8.23 -15.22 -5.97
C MET A 13 -9.41 -15.38 -4.99
N ILE A 14 -10.12 -16.50 -5.06
CA ILE A 14 -11.26 -16.79 -4.19
C ILE A 14 -10.79 -17.17 -2.78
N GLU A 15 -9.88 -18.14 -2.64
CA GLU A 15 -9.46 -18.67 -1.34
C GLU A 15 -8.73 -17.64 -0.47
N ARG A 16 -7.99 -16.74 -1.10
CA ARG A 16 -7.28 -15.66 -0.40
C ARG A 16 -8.11 -14.40 -0.20
N GLY A 17 -9.28 -14.30 -0.83
CA GLY A 17 -10.19 -13.15 -0.67
C GLY A 17 -9.80 -11.92 -1.50
N TYR A 18 -9.21 -12.11 -2.68
CA TYR A 18 -8.95 -11.03 -3.63
C TYR A 18 -10.16 -10.68 -4.50
N LEU A 19 -11.15 -11.57 -4.63
CA LEU A 19 -12.26 -11.35 -5.55
C LEU A 19 -13.36 -10.48 -4.92
N ALA A 20 -13.65 -9.34 -5.54
CA ALA A 20 -14.87 -8.56 -5.32
C ALA A 20 -15.91 -8.87 -6.41
N ASP A 21 -15.62 -8.48 -7.66
CA ASP A 21 -16.51 -8.70 -8.80
C ASP A 21 -15.76 -9.28 -10.00
N CYS A 22 -16.47 -10.00 -10.86
CA CYS A 22 -15.97 -10.53 -12.13
C CYS A 22 -17.09 -10.48 -13.17
N THR A 23 -16.78 -10.08 -14.41
CA THR A 23 -17.80 -9.90 -15.44
C THR A 23 -18.43 -11.21 -15.90
N ASP A 24 -17.62 -12.25 -16.06
CA ASP A 24 -18.07 -13.62 -16.32
C ASP A 24 -17.05 -14.59 -15.73
N MET A 25 -17.38 -15.13 -14.56
CA MET A 25 -16.49 -16.03 -13.85
C MET A 25 -16.25 -17.33 -14.62
N GLN A 26 -17.29 -17.85 -15.28
CA GLN A 26 -17.21 -19.16 -15.92
C GLN A 26 -16.36 -19.09 -17.18
N ALA A 27 -16.64 -18.12 -18.06
CA ALA A 27 -15.90 -17.96 -19.31
C ALA A 27 -14.41 -17.65 -19.05
N LEU A 28 -14.12 -16.82 -18.03
CA LEU A 28 -12.73 -16.55 -17.63
C LEU A 28 -12.03 -17.80 -17.12
N ASP A 29 -12.68 -18.60 -16.28
CA ASP A 29 -12.11 -19.85 -15.75
C ASP A 29 -11.80 -20.85 -16.87
N GLU A 30 -12.71 -21.00 -17.82
CA GLU A 30 -12.52 -21.85 -19.01
C GLU A 30 -11.35 -21.36 -19.87
N ALA A 31 -11.21 -20.05 -20.06
CA ALA A 31 -10.09 -19.47 -20.81
C ALA A 31 -8.74 -19.71 -20.12
N LEU A 32 -8.67 -19.58 -18.79
CA LEU A 32 -7.47 -19.81 -18.00
C LEU A 32 -7.04 -21.29 -18.00
N ILE A 33 -7.98 -22.23 -18.16
CA ILE A 33 -7.68 -23.67 -18.31
C ILE A 33 -7.13 -23.96 -19.71
N GLN A 34 -7.64 -23.28 -20.74
CA GLN A 34 -7.23 -23.52 -22.13
C GLN A 34 -5.79 -23.08 -22.41
N GLY A 35 -5.29 -22.08 -21.68
CA GLY A 35 -3.89 -21.67 -21.75
C GLY A 35 -3.62 -20.31 -21.10
N PRO A 36 -2.37 -19.83 -21.18
CA PRO A 36 -1.97 -18.57 -20.57
C PRO A 36 -2.80 -17.39 -21.07
N VAL A 37 -3.41 -16.66 -20.13
CA VAL A 37 -4.12 -15.41 -20.42
C VAL A 37 -3.17 -14.24 -20.20
N THR A 38 -3.29 -13.20 -21.03
CA THR A 38 -2.62 -11.92 -20.78
C THR A 38 -3.59 -10.97 -20.07
N ALA A 39 -3.17 -10.41 -18.94
CA ALA A 39 -3.98 -9.48 -18.16
C ALA A 39 -3.18 -8.24 -17.76
N TYR A 40 -3.87 -7.13 -17.49
CA TYR A 40 -3.20 -5.91 -17.05
C TYR A 40 -3.86 -5.25 -15.83
N ILE A 41 -3.05 -4.46 -15.11
CA ILE A 41 -3.52 -3.43 -14.18
C ILE A 41 -2.83 -2.12 -14.57
N GLY A 42 -3.61 -1.04 -14.62
CA GLY A 42 -3.12 0.33 -14.87
C GLY A 42 -2.66 1.03 -13.60
N TYR A 43 -1.57 1.79 -13.69
CA TYR A 43 -1.00 2.57 -12.59
C TYR A 43 -0.65 3.99 -13.04
N ASP A 44 -1.41 4.96 -12.54
CA ASP A 44 -1.15 6.38 -12.78
C ASP A 44 0.06 6.87 -11.96
N ALA A 45 0.99 7.53 -12.64
CA ALA A 45 2.29 7.98 -12.15
C ALA A 45 2.21 9.27 -11.31
N THR A 46 1.40 9.23 -10.25
CA THR A 46 0.97 10.43 -9.52
C THR A 46 1.76 10.73 -8.25
N ALA A 47 2.70 9.86 -7.89
CA ALA A 47 3.65 10.03 -6.79
C ALA A 47 4.97 9.34 -7.15
N ALA A 48 6.05 9.74 -6.47
CA ALA A 48 7.40 9.22 -6.68
C ALA A 48 7.56 7.72 -6.40
N SER A 49 6.60 7.10 -5.70
CA SER A 49 6.58 5.67 -5.42
C SER A 49 5.15 5.16 -5.27
N LEU A 50 4.99 3.86 -5.41
CA LEU A 50 3.82 3.14 -4.89
C LEU A 50 3.87 3.09 -3.36
N HIS A 51 2.70 3.00 -2.75
CA HIS A 51 2.49 2.72 -1.32
C HIS A 51 1.69 1.43 -1.12
N VAL A 52 1.61 0.90 0.12
CA VAL A 52 0.92 -0.37 0.44
C VAL A 52 -0.52 -0.48 -0.04
N GLY A 53 -1.25 0.63 -0.22
CA GLY A 53 -2.57 0.61 -0.87
C GLY A 53 -2.59 0.00 -2.29
N HIS A 54 -1.47 0.00 -3.01
CA HIS A 54 -1.34 -0.65 -4.33
C HIS A 54 -0.93 -2.12 -4.22
N LEU A 55 -0.47 -2.56 -3.05
CA LEU A 55 0.16 -3.87 -2.88
C LEU A 55 -0.81 -5.02 -3.14
N LEU A 56 -2.10 -4.84 -2.86
CA LEU A 56 -3.13 -5.82 -3.18
C LEU A 56 -3.14 -6.17 -4.67
N ASN A 57 -3.20 -5.14 -5.52
CA ASN A 57 -3.20 -5.30 -6.98
C ASN A 57 -1.87 -5.87 -7.50
N ILE A 58 -0.75 -5.46 -6.91
CA ILE A 58 0.58 -6.01 -7.24
C ILE A 58 0.61 -7.52 -6.92
N MET A 59 0.08 -7.93 -5.78
CA MET A 59 0.00 -9.35 -5.40
C MET A 59 -0.93 -10.14 -6.31
N MET A 60 -2.02 -9.55 -6.82
CA MET A 60 -2.85 -10.20 -7.84
C MET A 60 -2.05 -10.48 -9.12
N LEU A 61 -1.29 -9.50 -9.64
CA LEU A 61 -0.43 -9.70 -10.80
C LEU A 61 0.64 -10.77 -10.54
N ARG A 62 1.22 -10.78 -9.34
CA ARG A 62 2.20 -11.79 -8.93
C ARG A 62 1.60 -13.19 -8.93
N TRP A 63 0.44 -13.37 -8.31
CA TRP A 63 -0.27 -14.65 -8.36
C TRP A 63 -0.66 -15.04 -9.78
N PHE A 64 -1.08 -14.08 -10.61
CA PHE A 64 -1.36 -14.29 -12.03
C PHE A 64 -0.15 -14.83 -12.78
N GLN A 65 1.04 -14.27 -12.53
CA GLN A 65 2.29 -14.79 -13.10
C GLN A 65 2.62 -16.19 -12.60
N LYS A 66 2.52 -16.42 -11.29
CA LYS A 66 2.87 -17.71 -10.67
C LYS A 66 1.94 -18.84 -11.08
N THR A 67 0.73 -18.54 -11.51
CA THR A 67 -0.22 -19.51 -12.05
C THR A 67 -0.07 -19.69 -13.57
N GLY A 68 1.05 -19.24 -14.15
CA GLY A 68 1.42 -19.48 -15.55
C GLY A 68 0.87 -18.47 -16.56
N ASN A 69 0.30 -17.36 -16.09
CA ASN A 69 -0.28 -16.33 -16.95
C ASN A 69 0.68 -15.14 -17.14
N ARG A 70 0.34 -14.23 -18.06
CA ARG A 70 1.21 -13.11 -18.43
C ARG A 70 0.65 -11.77 -17.93
N PRO A 71 1.19 -11.21 -16.84
CA PRO A 71 0.77 -9.90 -16.35
C PRO A 71 1.39 -8.75 -17.18
N ILE A 72 0.65 -7.66 -17.27
CA ILE A 72 1.09 -6.37 -17.78
C ILE A 72 0.93 -5.34 -16.67
N THR A 73 2.02 -4.68 -16.30
CA THR A 73 1.98 -3.44 -15.52
C THR A 73 1.92 -2.27 -16.49
N LEU A 74 0.73 -1.68 -16.65
CA LEU A 74 0.53 -0.55 -17.57
C LEU A 74 0.78 0.77 -16.83
N MET A 75 1.85 1.46 -17.19
CA MET A 75 2.18 2.79 -16.67
C MET A 75 1.31 3.83 -17.36
N GLY A 76 0.61 4.63 -16.56
CA GLY A 76 -0.33 5.64 -17.01
C GLY A 76 0.33 6.93 -17.46
N GLY A 77 1.39 6.90 -18.28
CA GLY A 77 2.10 8.13 -18.68
C GLY A 77 1.22 9.14 -19.41
N GLY A 78 0.27 8.67 -20.24
CA GLY A 78 -0.74 9.51 -20.89
C GLY A 78 -1.91 9.84 -19.97
N THR A 79 -2.48 8.86 -19.27
CA THR A 79 -3.63 9.05 -18.37
C THR A 79 -3.32 9.96 -17.16
N THR A 80 -2.08 9.95 -16.67
CA THR A 80 -1.62 10.83 -15.58
C THR A 80 -1.67 12.31 -15.96
N LYS A 81 -1.56 12.65 -17.25
CA LYS A 81 -1.69 14.04 -17.75
C LYS A 81 -3.13 14.56 -17.65
N ILE A 82 -4.10 13.66 -17.43
CA ILE A 82 -5.53 13.93 -17.37
C ILE A 82 -6.02 13.83 -15.92
N GLY A 83 -5.71 12.71 -15.25
CA GLY A 83 -6.06 12.40 -13.86
C GLY A 83 -7.39 11.65 -13.70
N ASP A 84 -7.36 10.52 -12.98
CA ASP A 84 -8.56 9.71 -12.65
C ASP A 84 -9.48 10.41 -11.64
N PRO A 85 -10.76 10.70 -11.99
CA PRO A 85 -11.74 11.26 -11.06
C PRO A 85 -12.38 10.24 -10.10
N SER A 86 -12.16 8.94 -10.30
CA SER A 86 -12.93 7.88 -9.64
C SER A 86 -12.81 7.94 -8.11
N PHE A 87 -13.95 8.14 -7.44
CA PHE A 87 -14.07 8.20 -5.98
C PHE A 87 -13.17 9.24 -5.29
N ARG A 88 -12.80 10.32 -5.99
CA ARG A 88 -12.02 11.46 -5.46
C ARG A 88 -12.84 12.74 -5.42
N SER A 89 -12.55 13.59 -4.43
CA SER A 89 -13.25 14.87 -4.18
C SER A 89 -12.51 16.11 -4.66
N GLU A 90 -11.22 16.00 -4.99
CA GLU A 90 -10.35 17.12 -5.36
C GLU A 90 -9.65 16.84 -6.69
N GLU A 91 -9.48 17.89 -7.51
CA GLU A 91 -8.72 17.85 -8.76
C GLU A 91 -7.22 17.67 -8.48
N ARG A 92 -6.53 16.88 -9.32
CA ARG A 92 -5.09 16.64 -9.15
C ARG A 92 -4.26 17.76 -9.77
N PRO A 93 -3.11 18.13 -9.17
CA PRO A 93 -2.14 18.99 -9.83
C PRO A 93 -1.60 18.30 -11.09
N LEU A 94 -1.49 19.05 -12.19
CA LEU A 94 -0.92 18.57 -13.43
C LEU A 94 0.60 18.46 -13.28
N LEU A 95 1.14 17.26 -13.50
CA LEU A 95 2.57 16.97 -13.45
C LEU A 95 3.23 17.28 -14.80
N THR A 96 4.51 17.67 -14.77
CA THR A 96 5.31 17.79 -15.99
C THR A 96 5.64 16.40 -16.56
N PRO A 97 5.91 16.28 -17.88
CA PRO A 97 6.35 15.01 -18.47
C PRO A 97 7.57 14.40 -17.75
N ASP A 98 8.55 15.22 -17.37
CA ASP A 98 9.73 14.76 -16.63
C ASP A 98 9.39 14.23 -15.24
N ALA A 99 8.46 14.87 -14.53
CA ALA A 99 8.00 14.39 -13.22
C ALA A 99 7.22 13.07 -13.35
N ILE A 100 6.39 12.94 -14.39
CA ILE A 100 5.68 11.69 -14.71
C ILE A 100 6.69 10.57 -14.98
N GLN A 101 7.71 10.82 -15.80
CA GLN A 101 8.72 9.82 -16.10
C GLN A 101 9.52 9.42 -14.85
N SER A 102 9.95 10.40 -14.04
CA SER A 102 10.65 10.12 -12.77
C SER A 102 9.81 9.29 -11.81
N ASN A 103 8.48 9.50 -11.78
CA ASN A 103 7.57 8.69 -10.98
C ASN A 103 7.50 7.26 -11.53
N ILE A 104 7.38 7.08 -12.86
CA ILE A 104 7.37 5.76 -13.52
C ILE A 104 8.64 4.97 -13.19
N ASP A 105 9.80 5.60 -13.27
CA ASP A 105 11.10 4.98 -12.96
C ASP A 105 11.14 4.49 -11.49
N GLY A 106 10.56 5.27 -10.57
CA GLY A 106 10.42 4.88 -9.16
C GLY A 106 9.48 3.68 -8.97
N MET A 107 8.36 3.64 -9.70
CA MET A 107 7.43 2.51 -9.66
C MET A 107 8.04 1.22 -10.22
N GLN A 108 8.85 1.32 -11.27
CA GLN A 108 9.52 0.17 -11.88
C GLN A 108 10.37 -0.62 -10.87
N GLN A 109 11.08 0.08 -9.97
CA GLN A 109 11.90 -0.55 -8.93
C GLN A 109 11.07 -1.42 -7.99
N VAL A 110 9.84 -1.00 -7.69
CA VAL A 110 8.91 -1.79 -6.86
C VAL A 110 8.42 -3.00 -7.63
N PHE A 111 7.93 -2.82 -8.86
CA PHE A 111 7.40 -3.94 -9.64
C PHE A 111 8.44 -5.04 -9.90
N ALA A 112 9.70 -4.67 -10.14
CA ALA A 112 10.81 -5.60 -10.35
C ALA A 112 11.07 -6.53 -9.14
N ARG A 113 10.54 -6.21 -7.95
CA ARG A 113 10.59 -7.07 -6.77
C ARG A 113 9.48 -8.13 -6.75
N TYR A 114 8.35 -7.85 -7.38
CA TYR A 114 7.17 -8.71 -7.36
C TYR A 114 6.96 -9.53 -8.62
N LEU A 115 7.45 -9.06 -9.77
CA LEU A 115 7.22 -9.65 -11.08
C LEU A 115 8.54 -9.93 -11.80
N ASP A 116 8.59 -11.06 -12.51
CA ASP A 116 9.69 -11.40 -13.39
C ASP A 116 9.46 -10.85 -14.81
N TYR A 117 10.35 -9.99 -15.27
CA TYR A 117 10.30 -9.36 -16.61
C TYR A 117 11.25 -10.02 -17.62
N ALA A 118 11.76 -11.22 -17.33
CA ALA A 118 12.54 -12.00 -18.28
C ALA A 118 11.74 -12.37 -19.55
N ALA A 119 12.41 -12.92 -20.55
CA ALA A 119 11.79 -13.30 -21.83
C ALA A 119 10.60 -14.26 -21.62
N GLY A 120 9.42 -13.87 -22.10
CA GLY A 120 8.17 -14.61 -21.89
C GLY A 120 7.46 -14.34 -20.57
N GLY A 121 8.04 -13.50 -19.70
CA GLY A 121 7.48 -13.07 -18.42
C GLY A 121 6.53 -11.87 -18.53
N ALA A 122 6.49 -11.08 -17.47
CA ALA A 122 5.67 -9.88 -17.36
C ALA A 122 6.06 -8.81 -18.39
N LEU A 123 5.12 -7.93 -18.74
CA LEU A 123 5.40 -6.76 -19.57
C LEU A 123 5.20 -5.47 -18.77
N MET A 124 6.10 -4.51 -18.94
CA MET A 124 5.92 -3.15 -18.44
C MET A 124 5.78 -2.24 -19.65
N LEU A 125 4.60 -1.64 -19.79
CA LEU A 125 4.23 -0.82 -20.95
C LEU A 125 3.80 0.56 -20.49
N ASN A 126 3.84 1.56 -21.38
CA ASN A 126 3.38 2.91 -21.07
C ASN A 126 2.27 3.33 -22.05
N ASN A 127 1.10 3.71 -21.54
CA ASN A 127 -0.01 4.13 -22.42
C ASN A 127 0.27 5.44 -23.18
N ALA A 128 1.29 6.21 -22.77
CA ALA A 128 1.80 7.33 -23.57
C ALA A 128 2.19 6.91 -25.00
N GLU A 129 2.62 5.64 -25.20
CA GLU A 129 3.00 5.09 -26.51
C GLU A 129 1.89 5.20 -27.58
N TRP A 130 0.63 5.16 -27.18
CA TRP A 130 -0.50 5.33 -28.10
C TRP A 130 -1.30 6.59 -27.83
N LEU A 131 -1.41 7.04 -26.58
CA LEU A 131 -2.21 8.21 -26.23
C LEU A 131 -1.59 9.52 -26.73
N ASP A 132 -0.26 9.68 -26.69
CA ASP A 132 0.40 10.95 -27.06
C ASP A 132 0.30 11.24 -28.56
N GLY A 133 0.08 10.22 -29.38
CA GLY A 133 -0.07 10.33 -30.83
C GLY A 133 -1.50 10.48 -31.32
N LEU A 134 -2.51 10.49 -30.43
CA LEU A 134 -3.91 10.52 -30.83
C LEU A 134 -4.29 11.86 -31.49
N ASN A 135 -4.80 11.80 -32.71
CA ASN A 135 -5.50 12.93 -33.31
C ASN A 135 -6.89 13.06 -32.67
N TYR A 136 -7.21 14.24 -32.14
CA TYR A 136 -8.45 14.46 -31.41
C TYR A 136 -9.71 14.20 -32.24
N LEU A 137 -9.75 14.65 -33.50
CA LEU A 137 -10.94 14.49 -34.35
C LEU A 137 -11.14 13.04 -34.77
N ASP A 138 -10.06 12.36 -35.14
CA ASP A 138 -10.12 10.93 -35.48
C ASP A 138 -10.51 10.11 -34.25
N PHE A 139 -9.95 10.40 -33.08
CA PHE A 139 -10.31 9.74 -31.83
C PHE A 139 -11.80 9.91 -31.48
N LEU A 140 -12.33 11.13 -31.57
CA LEU A 140 -13.77 11.35 -31.34
C LEU A 140 -14.64 10.59 -32.35
N ARG A 141 -14.25 10.59 -33.63
CA ARG A 141 -15.02 9.95 -34.69
C ARG A 141 -14.99 8.43 -34.55
N ASP A 142 -13.83 7.86 -34.28
CA ASP A 142 -13.62 6.41 -34.35
C ASP A 142 -13.87 5.74 -32.98
N ILE A 143 -13.57 6.42 -31.86
CA ILE A 143 -13.73 5.90 -30.50
C ILE A 143 -14.87 6.61 -29.76
N GLY A 144 -14.90 7.94 -29.77
CA GLY A 144 -15.88 8.75 -29.04
C GLY A 144 -17.35 8.40 -29.37
N ARG A 145 -17.64 8.05 -30.63
CA ARG A 145 -18.98 7.60 -31.09
C ARG A 145 -19.53 6.39 -30.34
N HIS A 146 -18.67 5.60 -29.68
CA HIS A 146 -19.08 4.41 -28.94
C HIS A 146 -19.48 4.73 -27.49
N PHE A 147 -19.34 5.98 -27.03
CA PHE A 147 -19.67 6.38 -25.67
C PHE A 147 -20.97 7.19 -25.65
N SER A 148 -21.84 6.87 -24.69
CA SER A 148 -23.03 7.67 -24.39
C SER A 148 -22.77 8.51 -23.16
N VAL A 149 -22.91 9.84 -23.29
CA VAL A 149 -22.78 10.76 -22.16
C VAL A 149 -23.75 10.39 -21.04
N ASN A 150 -25.02 10.09 -21.35
CA ASN A 150 -26.01 9.68 -20.35
C ASN A 150 -25.56 8.44 -19.57
N ARG A 151 -24.97 7.45 -20.26
CA ARG A 151 -24.44 6.25 -19.60
C ARG A 151 -23.23 6.60 -18.73
N MET A 152 -22.30 7.39 -19.22
CA MET A 152 -21.12 7.80 -18.44
C MET A 152 -21.51 8.52 -17.14
N LEU A 153 -22.51 9.40 -17.19
CA LEU A 153 -23.02 10.11 -16.01
C LEU A 153 -23.72 9.20 -15.00
N SER A 154 -24.17 8.01 -15.42
CA SER A 154 -24.84 7.04 -14.55
C SER A 154 -23.89 6.20 -13.68
N PHE A 155 -22.60 6.17 -14.01
CA PHE A 155 -21.62 5.43 -13.20
C PHE A 155 -21.47 6.08 -11.82
N GLU A 156 -21.48 5.25 -10.77
CA GLU A 156 -21.46 5.72 -9.38
C GLU A 156 -20.28 6.64 -9.07
N SER A 157 -19.12 6.37 -9.66
CA SER A 157 -17.90 7.19 -9.52
C SER A 157 -18.07 8.63 -10.01
N VAL A 158 -18.89 8.84 -11.04
CA VAL A 158 -19.19 10.15 -11.63
C VAL A 158 -20.42 10.76 -10.97
N LYS A 159 -21.49 9.97 -10.85
CA LYS A 159 -22.77 10.38 -10.27
C LYS A 159 -22.60 10.97 -8.87
N SER A 160 -21.78 10.33 -8.02
CA SER A 160 -21.54 10.81 -6.66
C SER A 160 -20.90 12.19 -6.59
N ARG A 161 -20.04 12.58 -7.55
CA ARG A 161 -19.46 13.94 -7.63
C ARG A 161 -20.52 14.96 -8.04
N LEU A 162 -21.33 14.63 -9.05
CA LEU A 162 -22.39 15.49 -9.55
C LEU A 162 -23.47 15.73 -8.49
N ASP A 163 -23.89 14.68 -7.78
CA ASP A 163 -24.88 14.78 -6.69
C ASP A 163 -24.37 15.63 -5.52
N ARG A 164 -23.04 15.75 -5.35
CA ARG A 164 -22.39 16.58 -4.33
C ARG A 164 -22.00 17.97 -4.83
N GLU A 165 -22.42 18.34 -6.04
CA GLU A 165 -22.08 19.62 -6.69
C GLU A 165 -20.56 19.87 -6.78
N GLN A 166 -19.76 18.80 -6.80
CA GLN A 166 -18.32 18.90 -7.00
C GLN A 166 -18.02 19.11 -8.49
N SER A 167 -17.07 19.98 -8.82
CA SER A 167 -16.63 20.16 -10.21
C SER A 167 -16.21 18.81 -10.79
N LEU A 168 -16.54 18.56 -12.05
CA LEU A 168 -15.98 17.47 -12.84
C LEU A 168 -15.58 18.09 -14.16
N SER A 169 -14.28 18.25 -14.37
CA SER A 169 -13.78 18.91 -15.57
C SER A 169 -14.01 18.03 -16.80
N PHE A 170 -14.07 18.65 -17.99
CA PHE A 170 -14.09 17.90 -19.25
C PHE A 170 -12.85 17.01 -19.39
N LEU A 171 -11.71 17.44 -18.85
CA LEU A 171 -10.47 16.68 -18.80
C LEU A 171 -10.68 15.36 -18.04
N GLU A 172 -11.09 15.42 -16.78
CA GLU A 172 -11.38 14.26 -15.94
C GLU A 172 -12.47 13.34 -16.54
N PHE A 173 -13.50 13.92 -17.16
CA PHE A 173 -14.56 13.14 -17.80
C PHE A 173 -14.04 12.27 -18.96
N ASN A 174 -13.01 12.72 -19.68
CA ASN A 174 -12.38 11.95 -20.75
C ASN A 174 -11.50 10.79 -20.23
N TYR A 175 -11.14 10.77 -18.95
CA TYR A 175 -10.31 9.71 -18.37
C TYR A 175 -10.91 8.32 -18.62
N MET A 176 -12.23 8.17 -18.43
CA MET A 176 -12.95 6.90 -18.63
C MET A 176 -12.84 6.38 -20.07
N ILE A 177 -12.78 7.30 -21.05
CA ILE A 177 -12.66 6.98 -22.47
C ILE A 177 -11.24 6.51 -22.77
N LEU A 178 -10.23 7.19 -22.22
CA LEU A 178 -8.83 6.85 -22.42
C LEU A 178 -8.47 5.49 -21.78
N GLN A 179 -8.92 5.22 -20.55
CA GLN A 179 -8.72 3.91 -19.93
C GLN A 179 -9.46 2.79 -20.68
N ALA A 180 -10.65 3.06 -21.21
CA ALA A 180 -11.35 2.09 -22.07
C ALA A 180 -10.56 1.81 -23.36
N TYR A 181 -9.97 2.85 -23.95
CA TYR A 181 -9.11 2.75 -25.12
C TYR A 181 -7.81 1.98 -24.84
N ASP A 182 -7.23 2.09 -23.65
CA ASP A 182 -6.09 1.28 -23.23
C ASP A 182 -6.39 -0.23 -23.31
N PHE A 183 -7.57 -0.67 -22.87
CA PHE A 183 -7.93 -2.09 -22.96
C PHE A 183 -8.03 -2.55 -24.42
N LEU A 184 -8.63 -1.73 -25.28
CA LEU A 184 -8.72 -2.00 -26.72
C LEU A 184 -7.32 -2.12 -27.36
N GLU A 185 -6.42 -1.18 -27.08
CA GLU A 185 -5.06 -1.17 -27.64
C GLU A 185 -4.21 -2.32 -27.10
N LEU A 186 -4.30 -2.63 -25.81
CA LEU A 186 -3.62 -3.78 -25.22
C LEU A 186 -4.13 -5.11 -25.80
N HIS A 187 -5.42 -5.21 -26.10
CA HIS A 187 -5.97 -6.38 -26.79
C HIS A 187 -5.38 -6.50 -28.20
N ARG A 188 -5.38 -5.42 -28.99
CA ARG A 188 -4.82 -5.39 -30.36
C ARG A 188 -3.35 -5.76 -30.41
N ARG A 189 -2.55 -5.19 -29.52
CA ARG A 189 -1.08 -5.26 -29.58
C ARG A 189 -0.53 -6.52 -28.90
N TYR A 190 -1.16 -6.95 -27.81
CA TYR A 190 -0.61 -7.98 -26.92
C TYR A 190 -1.56 -9.14 -26.65
N GLY A 191 -2.75 -9.15 -27.24
CA GLY A 191 -3.77 -10.16 -26.97
C GLY A 191 -4.22 -10.13 -25.51
N CYS A 192 -4.20 -8.97 -24.85
CA CYS A 192 -4.68 -8.81 -23.49
C CYS A 192 -6.19 -9.08 -23.43
N ARG A 193 -6.62 -9.99 -22.55
CA ARG A 193 -8.03 -10.42 -22.43
C ARG A 193 -8.64 -10.17 -21.06
N LEU A 194 -7.86 -9.77 -20.07
CA LEU A 194 -8.36 -9.49 -18.72
C LEU A 194 -7.82 -8.15 -18.21
N GLN A 195 -8.69 -7.30 -17.66
CA GLN A 195 -8.28 -6.16 -16.86
C GLN A 195 -8.59 -6.44 -15.40
N MET A 196 -7.59 -6.24 -14.53
CA MET A 196 -7.76 -6.31 -13.09
C MET A 196 -7.67 -4.91 -12.46
N GLY A 197 -8.22 -4.72 -11.28
CA GLY A 197 -8.13 -3.45 -10.55
C GLY A 197 -8.86 -3.47 -9.21
N GLY A 198 -8.84 -2.34 -8.50
CA GLY A 198 -9.69 -2.17 -7.31
C GLY A 198 -11.17 -2.07 -7.70
N SER A 199 -12.08 -2.33 -6.76
CA SER A 199 -13.53 -2.24 -6.99
C SER A 199 -13.99 -0.83 -7.38
N ASP A 200 -13.19 0.19 -7.07
CA ASP A 200 -13.37 1.57 -7.51
C ASP A 200 -13.17 1.77 -9.03
N GLN A 201 -12.52 0.81 -9.71
CA GLN A 201 -12.24 0.85 -11.15
C GLN A 201 -13.27 0.11 -12.00
N TRP A 202 -14.29 -0.49 -11.38
CA TRP A 202 -15.26 -1.35 -12.08
C TRP A 202 -15.93 -0.67 -13.29
N GLY A 203 -16.37 0.59 -13.14
CA GLY A 203 -17.00 1.33 -14.22
C GLY A 203 -16.08 1.52 -15.44
N ASN A 204 -14.81 1.82 -15.20
CA ASN A 204 -13.83 2.01 -16.27
C ASN A 204 -13.46 0.68 -16.96
N ILE A 205 -13.32 -0.39 -16.17
CA ILE A 205 -13.08 -1.74 -16.69
C ILE A 205 -14.21 -2.17 -17.64
N VAL A 206 -15.47 -2.01 -17.21
CA VAL A 206 -16.65 -2.36 -18.03
C VAL A 206 -16.70 -1.53 -19.31
N ASN A 207 -16.34 -0.25 -19.26
CA ASN A 207 -16.26 0.58 -20.47
C ASN A 207 -15.22 0.07 -21.47
N GLY A 208 -14.05 -0.39 -21.00
CA GLY A 208 -13.04 -1.01 -21.87
C GLY A 208 -13.52 -2.29 -22.54
N ILE A 209 -14.27 -3.11 -21.80
CA ILE A 209 -14.89 -4.34 -22.32
C ILE A 209 -15.92 -4.01 -23.39
N ASP A 210 -16.82 -3.08 -23.10
CA ASP A 210 -17.86 -2.66 -24.05
C ASP A 210 -17.28 -2.00 -25.31
N LEU A 211 -16.25 -1.16 -25.17
CA LEU A 211 -15.57 -0.56 -26.31
C LEU A 211 -14.93 -1.64 -27.18
N THR A 212 -14.18 -2.56 -26.57
CA THR A 212 -13.46 -3.60 -27.32
C THR A 212 -14.43 -4.52 -28.07
N ARG A 213 -15.56 -4.89 -27.44
CA ARG A 213 -16.63 -5.64 -28.12
C ARG A 213 -17.22 -4.85 -29.28
N ARG A 214 -17.49 -3.55 -29.12
CA ARG A 214 -18.09 -2.72 -30.19
C ARG A 214 -17.16 -2.52 -31.39
N VAL A 215 -15.86 -2.48 -31.15
CA VAL A 215 -14.86 -2.16 -32.18
C VAL A 215 -14.30 -3.42 -32.85
N LEU A 216 -14.09 -4.50 -32.08
CA LEU A 216 -13.40 -5.71 -32.55
C LEU A 216 -14.25 -6.97 -32.47
N ASP A 217 -15.46 -6.91 -31.91
CA ASP A 217 -16.30 -8.08 -31.64
C ASP A 217 -15.56 -9.17 -30.82
N ALA A 218 -14.66 -8.74 -29.93
CA ALA A 218 -13.83 -9.61 -29.12
C ALA A 218 -14.37 -9.73 -27.69
N GLU A 219 -14.31 -10.95 -27.15
CA GLU A 219 -14.63 -11.25 -25.76
C GLU A 219 -13.41 -11.08 -24.85
N ILE A 220 -13.56 -10.20 -23.87
CA ILE A 220 -12.56 -9.88 -22.84
C ILE A 220 -13.26 -9.66 -21.49
N TRP A 221 -12.53 -9.79 -20.39
CA TRP A 221 -13.09 -9.84 -19.03
C TRP A 221 -12.53 -8.78 -18.10
N GLY A 222 -13.27 -8.55 -17.01
CA GLY A 222 -12.88 -7.70 -15.90
C GLY A 222 -12.96 -8.45 -14.58
N LEU A 223 -11.99 -8.25 -13.70
CA LEU A 223 -11.98 -8.79 -12.33
C LEU A 223 -11.51 -7.71 -11.37
N THR A 224 -12.24 -7.48 -10.28
CA THR A 224 -11.84 -6.49 -9.28
C THR A 224 -11.57 -7.07 -7.92
N SER A 225 -10.75 -6.36 -7.14
CA SER A 225 -10.49 -6.64 -5.74
C SER A 225 -11.20 -5.69 -4.80
N PRO A 226 -11.50 -6.12 -3.56
CA PRO A 226 -12.13 -5.24 -2.59
C PRO A 226 -11.22 -4.07 -2.22
N LEU A 227 -11.82 -2.92 -1.92
CA LEU A 227 -11.12 -1.85 -1.23
C LEU A 227 -10.81 -2.28 0.20
N LEU A 228 -9.53 -2.34 0.55
CA LEU A 228 -9.13 -2.79 1.89
C LEU A 228 -9.23 -1.69 2.94
N THR A 229 -10.04 -2.00 3.94
CA THR A 229 -10.04 -1.36 5.26
C THR A 229 -9.43 -2.30 6.28
N THR A 230 -8.74 -1.74 7.28
CA THR A 230 -8.32 -2.44 8.50
C THR A 230 -9.54 -2.71 9.39
N SER A 231 -9.41 -3.62 10.35
CA SER A 231 -10.51 -3.99 11.27
C SER A 231 -11.00 -2.81 12.12
N ASP A 232 -10.18 -1.78 12.28
CA ASP A 232 -10.51 -0.53 12.97
C ASP A 232 -11.09 0.56 12.05
N GLY A 233 -11.39 0.21 10.79
CA GLY A 233 -12.05 1.09 9.82
C GLY A 233 -11.13 2.06 9.07
N ARG A 234 -9.82 2.02 9.30
CA ARG A 234 -8.85 2.87 8.55
C ARG A 234 -8.64 2.32 7.13
N LYS A 235 -8.40 3.22 6.17
CA LYS A 235 -7.99 2.83 4.82
C LYS A 235 -6.56 2.28 4.87
N MET A 236 -6.33 1.14 4.21
CA MET A 236 -5.01 0.55 4.12
C MET A 236 -4.05 1.51 3.38
N GLY A 237 -2.92 1.84 4.00
CA GLY A 237 -1.89 2.73 3.44
C GLY A 237 -1.94 4.19 3.86
N LYS A 238 -2.85 4.59 4.76
CA LYS A 238 -2.74 5.85 5.51
C LYS A 238 -2.40 5.55 6.97
N SER A 239 -1.15 5.81 7.35
CA SER A 239 -0.72 5.82 8.74
C SER A 239 -0.88 7.22 9.35
N ALA A 240 -0.73 7.35 10.67
CA ALA A 240 -0.70 8.67 11.33
C ALA A 240 0.43 9.57 10.80
N GLY A 241 1.52 8.97 10.29
CA GLY A 241 2.67 9.67 9.68
C GLY A 241 2.57 9.84 8.16
N GLY A 242 1.43 9.51 7.54
CA GLY A 242 1.26 9.60 6.08
C GLY A 242 1.31 8.23 5.38
N ALA A 243 1.68 8.23 4.09
CA ALA A 243 1.65 7.03 3.26
C ALA A 243 2.79 6.06 3.62
N VAL A 244 2.48 4.77 3.64
CA VAL A 244 3.48 3.71 3.82
C VAL A 244 4.04 3.34 2.45
N TRP A 245 5.13 4.02 2.07
CA TRP A 245 5.78 3.86 0.76
C TRP A 245 6.45 2.51 0.59
N LEU A 246 6.55 2.05 -0.65
CA LEU A 246 7.25 0.81 -1.01
C LEU A 246 8.72 1.05 -1.42
N ASN A 247 9.10 2.30 -1.68
CA ASN A 247 10.48 2.66 -1.97
C ASN A 247 11.29 2.83 -0.66
N GLY A 248 12.38 2.07 -0.54
CA GLY A 248 13.25 2.04 0.64
C GLY A 248 13.95 3.38 0.97
N ALA A 249 14.05 4.30 0.01
CA ALA A 249 14.58 5.64 0.22
C ALA A 249 13.53 6.62 0.78
N MET A 250 12.23 6.32 0.62
CA MET A 250 11.12 7.13 1.12
C MET A 250 10.57 6.62 2.46
N LEU A 251 10.66 5.31 2.69
CA LEU A 251 10.31 4.65 3.95
C LEU A 251 11.33 3.54 4.18
N SER A 252 12.00 3.56 5.33
CA SER A 252 13.04 2.56 5.59
C SER A 252 12.46 1.15 5.67
N PRO A 253 13.23 0.09 5.32
CA PRO A 253 12.77 -1.29 5.50
C PRO A 253 12.35 -1.62 6.93
N TYR A 254 12.97 -0.98 7.93
CA TYR A 254 12.58 -1.12 9.32
C TYR A 254 11.19 -0.54 9.61
N GLU A 255 10.90 0.68 9.14
CA GLU A 255 9.57 1.28 9.30
C GLU A 255 8.50 0.52 8.54
N PHE A 256 8.83 0.02 7.33
CA PHE A 256 7.95 -0.86 6.55
C PHE A 256 7.65 -2.16 7.31
N TRP A 257 8.67 -2.81 7.86
CA TRP A 257 8.52 -4.00 8.69
C TRP A 257 7.66 -3.71 9.93
N GLN A 258 7.91 -2.59 10.61
CA GLN A 258 7.15 -2.18 11.79
C GLN A 258 5.68 -1.93 11.49
N PHE A 259 5.36 -1.37 10.31
CA PHE A 259 3.96 -1.21 9.89
C PHE A 259 3.21 -2.56 9.90
N TRP A 260 3.80 -3.61 9.34
CA TRP A 260 3.20 -4.94 9.33
C TRP A 260 3.19 -5.59 10.71
N ARG A 261 4.28 -5.43 11.48
CA ARG A 261 4.39 -5.92 12.86
C ARG A 261 3.32 -5.34 13.78
N ASN A 262 2.86 -4.12 13.49
CA ASN A 262 1.85 -3.39 14.24
C ASN A 262 0.41 -3.62 13.76
N SER A 263 0.19 -4.58 12.85
CA SER A 263 -1.15 -5.01 12.45
C SER A 263 -1.99 -5.43 13.66
N THR A 264 -3.30 -5.18 13.63
CA THR A 264 -4.22 -5.65 14.66
C THR A 264 -4.29 -7.17 14.64
N ASP A 265 -4.56 -7.82 15.78
CA ASP A 265 -4.67 -9.28 15.85
C ASP A 265 -5.73 -9.81 14.88
N ALA A 266 -6.85 -9.09 14.75
CA ALA A 266 -7.95 -9.43 13.85
C ALA A 266 -7.57 -9.39 12.36
N ASP A 267 -6.57 -8.59 11.98
CA ASP A 267 -6.14 -8.46 10.59
C ASP A 267 -5.04 -9.44 10.19
N VAL A 268 -4.31 -10.04 11.14
CA VAL A 268 -3.11 -10.87 10.86
C VAL A 268 -3.41 -12.00 9.88
N GLY A 269 -4.42 -12.83 10.16
CA GLY A 269 -4.76 -13.97 9.29
C GLY A 269 -5.13 -13.53 7.87
N ARG A 270 -5.90 -12.44 7.75
CA ARG A 270 -6.28 -11.86 6.46
C ARG A 270 -5.08 -11.29 5.72
N PHE A 271 -4.19 -10.57 6.40
CA PHE A 271 -3.01 -9.97 5.79
C PHE A 271 -1.98 -11.02 5.37
N LEU A 272 -1.84 -12.11 6.13
CA LEU A 272 -1.05 -13.27 5.70
C LEU A 272 -1.58 -13.82 4.37
N LYS A 273 -2.90 -13.94 4.20
CA LYS A 273 -3.51 -14.38 2.92
C LYS A 273 -3.29 -13.39 1.78
N LEU A 274 -3.36 -12.09 2.04
CA LEU A 274 -3.36 -11.06 0.99
C LEU A 274 -1.97 -10.55 0.60
N TYR A 275 -0.95 -10.72 1.44
CA TYR A 275 0.35 -10.07 1.22
C TYR A 275 1.54 -11.02 1.27
N THR A 276 1.31 -12.30 1.51
CA THR A 276 2.37 -13.32 1.54
C THR A 276 2.09 -14.45 0.56
N GLU A 277 3.10 -15.31 0.36
CA GLU A 277 2.99 -16.52 -0.45
C GLU A 277 2.80 -17.79 0.39
N LEU A 278 2.63 -17.65 1.71
CA LEU A 278 2.44 -18.78 2.63
C LEU A 278 1.19 -19.59 2.27
N PRO A 279 1.19 -20.92 2.41
CA PRO A 279 -0.01 -21.74 2.20
C PRO A 279 -1.23 -21.22 2.97
N VAL A 280 -2.43 -21.28 2.38
CA VAL A 280 -3.66 -20.76 3.00
C VAL A 280 -3.91 -21.44 4.36
N ALA A 281 -3.68 -22.74 4.47
CA ALA A 281 -3.78 -23.48 5.73
C ALA A 281 -2.83 -22.95 6.81
N GLU A 282 -1.63 -22.50 6.44
CA GLU A 282 -0.69 -21.89 7.37
C GLU A 282 -1.13 -20.48 7.78
N CYS A 283 -1.69 -19.70 6.85
CA CYS A 283 -2.31 -18.41 7.17
C CYS A 283 -3.46 -18.57 8.17
N ASP A 284 -4.30 -19.59 8.01
CA ASP A 284 -5.41 -19.90 8.91
C ASP A 284 -4.90 -20.33 10.30
N ARG A 285 -3.89 -21.20 10.35
CA ARG A 285 -3.26 -21.62 11.61
C ARG A 285 -2.67 -20.44 12.38
N LEU A 286 -1.91 -19.59 11.69
CA LEU A 286 -1.27 -18.41 12.28
C LEU A 286 -2.30 -17.34 12.70
N GLY A 287 -3.34 -17.14 11.89
CA GLY A 287 -4.44 -16.21 12.19
C GLY A 287 -5.32 -16.64 13.36
N ALA A 288 -5.34 -17.93 13.71
CA ALA A 288 -6.07 -18.46 14.86
C ALA A 288 -5.32 -18.35 16.19
N LEU A 289 -4.05 -17.94 16.17
CA LEU A 289 -3.27 -17.72 17.41
C LEU A 289 -3.87 -16.58 18.24
N SER A 290 -3.66 -16.61 19.55
CA SER A 290 -4.19 -15.59 20.46
C SER A 290 -3.23 -15.31 21.62
N GLY A 291 -3.56 -14.30 22.44
CA GLY A 291 -2.74 -13.94 23.60
C GLY A 291 -1.33 -13.50 23.18
N SER A 292 -0.30 -14.07 23.80
CA SER A 292 1.08 -13.75 23.44
C SER A 292 1.56 -14.41 22.15
N GLU A 293 0.94 -15.52 21.73
CA GLU A 293 1.37 -16.32 20.58
C GLU A 293 1.16 -15.61 19.24
N ILE A 294 0.14 -14.75 19.15
CA ILE A 294 -0.14 -13.95 17.94
C ILE A 294 1.05 -13.05 17.54
N ASN A 295 1.94 -12.71 18.48
CA ASN A 295 3.14 -11.93 18.17
C ASN A 295 4.07 -12.65 17.20
N ALA A 296 4.14 -13.99 17.26
CA ALA A 296 4.92 -14.77 16.31
C ALA A 296 4.35 -14.67 14.89
N ALA A 297 3.02 -14.74 14.75
CA ALA A 297 2.36 -14.55 13.46
C ALA A 297 2.56 -13.14 12.88
N LYS A 298 2.57 -12.10 13.73
CA LYS A 298 2.87 -10.73 13.30
C LYS A 298 4.32 -10.56 12.81
N ILE A 299 5.27 -11.21 13.46
CA ILE A 299 6.67 -11.23 13.03
C ILE A 299 6.78 -11.95 11.69
N ILE A 300 6.15 -13.12 11.53
CA ILE A 300 6.11 -13.86 10.26
C ILE A 300 5.51 -12.99 9.15
N LEU A 301 4.37 -12.34 9.38
CA LEU A 301 3.76 -11.41 8.42
C LEU A 301 4.74 -10.32 8.02
N ALA A 302 5.37 -9.65 8.98
CA ALA A 302 6.31 -8.57 8.71
C ALA A 302 7.54 -9.06 7.93
N ASN A 303 8.08 -10.23 8.28
CA ASN A 303 9.21 -10.84 7.59
C ASN A 303 8.88 -11.21 6.15
N GLU A 304 7.76 -11.90 5.90
CA GLU A 304 7.36 -12.33 4.56
C GLU A 304 7.15 -11.14 3.63
N VAL A 305 6.37 -10.14 4.07
CA VAL A 305 6.06 -8.98 3.23
C VAL A 305 7.31 -8.11 2.99
N THR A 306 8.16 -7.94 4.00
CA THR A 306 9.42 -7.18 3.88
C THR A 306 10.42 -7.93 2.99
N THR A 307 10.47 -9.26 3.07
CA THR A 307 11.35 -10.09 2.23
C THR A 307 10.99 -9.94 0.76
N LEU A 308 9.69 -9.95 0.43
CA LEU A 308 9.24 -9.77 -0.96
C LEU A 308 9.67 -8.41 -1.53
N LEU A 309 9.61 -7.34 -0.74
CA LEU A 309 9.88 -5.99 -1.22
C LEU A 309 11.37 -5.59 -1.14
N HIS A 310 11.98 -5.82 0.01
CA HIS A 310 13.32 -5.30 0.36
C HIS A 310 14.38 -6.39 0.43
N GLY A 311 13.99 -7.67 0.32
CA GLY A 311 14.89 -8.82 0.41
C GLY A 311 15.04 -9.37 1.83
N ALA A 312 15.50 -10.62 1.90
CA ALA A 312 15.59 -11.39 3.14
C ALA A 312 16.55 -10.76 4.17
N GLU A 313 17.66 -10.19 3.71
CA GLU A 313 18.64 -9.53 4.60
C GLU A 313 18.05 -8.30 5.28
N ALA A 314 17.30 -7.49 4.54
CA ALA A 314 16.63 -6.31 5.08
C ALA A 314 15.55 -6.70 6.09
N ALA A 315 14.77 -7.76 5.82
CA ALA A 315 13.78 -8.28 6.75
C ALA A 315 14.42 -8.79 8.05
N ALA A 316 15.50 -9.59 7.94
CA ALA A 316 16.23 -10.10 9.10
C ALA A 316 16.86 -8.97 9.93
N SER A 317 17.43 -7.96 9.27
CA SER A 317 17.97 -6.77 9.95
C SER A 317 16.88 -5.97 10.67
N ALA A 318 15.72 -5.79 10.04
CA ALA A 318 14.59 -5.09 10.65
C ALA A 318 14.04 -5.85 11.88
N GLU A 319 13.89 -7.16 11.81
CA GLU A 319 13.49 -7.99 12.94
C GLU A 319 14.51 -7.92 14.08
N ALA A 320 15.80 -8.06 13.78
CA ALA A 320 16.87 -7.96 14.78
C ALA A 320 16.85 -6.60 15.49
N THR A 321 16.70 -5.51 14.72
CA THR A 321 16.58 -4.16 15.26
C THR A 321 15.34 -4.02 16.14
N ALA A 322 14.19 -4.55 15.73
CA ALA A 322 12.97 -4.53 16.54
C ALA A 322 13.12 -5.31 17.86
N ARG A 323 13.82 -6.45 17.81
CA ARG A 323 14.12 -7.27 18.98
C ARG A 323 15.08 -6.55 19.93
N GLU A 324 16.16 -5.96 19.43
CA GLU A 324 17.11 -5.19 20.23
C GLU A 324 16.43 -3.99 20.90
N VAL A 325 15.61 -3.24 20.14
CA VAL A 325 14.83 -2.14 20.69
C VAL A 325 13.93 -2.67 21.81
N PHE A 326 13.23 -3.78 21.63
CA PHE A 326 12.36 -4.37 22.65
C PHE A 326 13.11 -4.90 23.89
N GLU A 327 14.24 -5.61 23.70
CA GLU A 327 15.07 -6.17 24.77
C GLU A 327 15.81 -5.09 25.57
N GLN A 328 16.20 -4.01 24.90
CA GLN A 328 16.64 -2.76 25.51
C GLN A 328 15.44 -1.94 26.02
N GLY A 329 14.31 -2.59 26.33
CA GLY A 329 13.10 -2.04 26.93
C GLY A 329 12.35 -0.99 26.11
N GLY A 330 12.71 -0.79 24.85
CA GLY A 330 12.00 0.06 23.90
C GLY A 330 10.65 -0.58 23.63
N ALA A 331 9.62 -0.10 24.32
CA ALA A 331 8.27 -0.52 24.03
C ALA A 331 7.96 -0.16 22.57
N GLY A 332 7.58 -1.16 21.77
CA GLY A 332 7.10 -1.02 20.39
C GLY A 332 5.72 -0.35 20.33
N GLY A 333 5.67 0.89 20.78
CA GLY A 333 4.58 1.84 20.58
C GLY A 333 5.21 3.22 20.70
N ASP A 334 4.88 4.12 19.77
CA ASP A 334 5.43 5.48 19.64
C ASP A 334 6.13 5.98 20.91
N LEU A 335 7.46 5.87 20.92
CA LEU A 335 8.29 6.51 21.92
C LEU A 335 8.13 8.01 21.70
N GLU A 336 7.16 8.61 22.39
CA GLU A 336 6.89 10.05 22.31
C GLU A 336 8.19 10.80 22.58
N VAL A 337 8.65 11.52 21.55
CA VAL A 337 9.90 12.27 21.56
C VAL A 337 9.64 13.61 22.23
N VAL A 338 10.46 13.94 23.22
CA VAL A 338 10.41 15.23 23.92
C VAL A 338 11.75 15.93 23.72
N THR A 339 11.71 17.18 23.27
CA THR A 339 12.91 18.00 23.02
C THR A 339 13.21 18.90 24.20
N ILE A 340 14.49 19.04 24.56
CA ILE A 340 14.98 20.01 25.53
C ILE A 340 16.10 20.84 24.91
N GLY A 341 16.05 22.17 25.09
CA GLY A 341 17.09 23.06 24.57
C GLY A 341 18.42 22.87 25.31
N ALA A 342 19.54 22.86 24.59
CA ALA A 342 20.87 22.68 25.16
C ALA A 342 21.22 23.72 26.24
N GLY A 343 20.69 24.94 26.14
CA GLY A 343 20.87 26.00 27.14
C GLY A 343 20.16 25.77 28.48
N ALA A 344 19.32 24.74 28.58
CA ALA A 344 18.67 24.34 29.82
C ALA A 344 19.46 23.28 30.62
N LEU A 345 20.66 22.90 30.18
CA LEU A 345 21.51 21.88 30.80
C LEU A 345 22.77 22.53 31.42
N PRO A 346 23.37 21.95 32.47
CA PRO A 346 22.96 20.72 33.17
C PRO A 346 21.82 20.98 34.17
N VAL A 347 20.93 20.00 34.32
CA VAL A 347 19.88 20.00 35.37
C VAL A 347 19.86 18.66 36.11
N SER A 348 19.27 18.64 37.31
CA SER A 348 18.98 17.37 37.98
C SER A 348 17.95 16.56 37.18
N VAL A 349 18.02 15.23 37.27
CA VAL A 349 17.03 14.32 36.65
C VAL A 349 15.59 14.65 37.07
N VAL A 350 15.37 15.12 38.31
CA VAL A 350 14.05 15.56 38.79
C VAL A 350 13.55 16.81 38.07
N GLN A 351 14.43 17.79 37.85
CA GLN A 351 14.09 19.01 37.12
C GLN A 351 13.84 18.69 35.65
N LEU A 352 14.68 17.85 35.04
CA LEU A 352 14.52 17.39 33.67
C LEU A 352 13.12 16.79 33.46
N LEU A 353 12.73 15.81 34.27
CA LEU A 353 11.45 15.12 34.16
C LEU A 353 10.22 16.02 34.34
N ALA A 354 10.35 17.09 35.14
CA ALA A 354 9.28 18.05 35.34
C ALA A 354 9.21 19.07 34.19
N GLN A 355 10.36 19.58 33.72
CA GLN A 355 10.45 20.53 32.62
C GLN A 355 9.99 19.94 31.29
N THR A 356 10.24 18.65 31.08
CA THR A 356 9.86 17.94 29.84
C THR A 356 8.44 17.38 29.90
N GLY A 357 7.70 17.61 31.00
CA GLY A 357 6.34 17.10 31.17
C GLY A 357 6.24 15.58 31.31
N ILE A 358 7.37 14.86 31.45
CA ILE A 358 7.40 13.41 31.64
C ILE A 358 6.75 13.03 32.98
N THR A 359 6.87 13.90 34.00
CA THR A 359 6.15 13.83 35.27
C THR A 359 5.40 15.13 35.51
N ALA A 360 4.26 15.08 36.22
CA ALA A 360 3.44 16.26 36.48
C ALA A 360 4.11 17.23 37.49
N SER A 361 5.06 16.75 38.30
CA SER A 361 5.83 17.59 39.21
C SER A 361 7.15 16.93 39.64
N GLY A 362 8.10 17.74 40.13
CA GLY A 362 9.33 17.22 40.73
C GLY A 362 9.10 16.36 41.99
N LYS A 363 7.97 16.53 42.69
CA LYS A 363 7.59 15.64 43.81
C LYS A 363 7.24 14.24 43.32
N GLU A 364 6.54 14.15 42.19
CA GLU A 364 6.22 12.87 41.55
C GLU A 364 7.50 12.16 41.06
N ALA A 365 8.41 12.90 40.42
CA ALA A 365 9.70 12.36 40.01
C ALA A 365 10.51 11.77 41.18
N LYS A 366 10.60 12.49 42.31
CA LYS A 366 11.27 11.99 43.52
C LYS A 366 10.63 10.72 44.08
N ARG A 367 9.29 10.64 44.08
CA ARG A 367 8.57 9.44 44.51
C ARG A 367 8.90 8.24 43.60
N LEU A 368 8.87 8.44 42.29
CA LEU A 368 9.18 7.38 41.32
C LEU A 368 10.62 6.86 41.46
N ILE A 369 11.58 7.73 41.75
CA ILE A 369 12.97 7.34 42.02
C ILE A 369 13.05 6.49 43.31
N ALA A 370 12.39 6.94 44.39
CA ALA A 370 12.36 6.21 45.66
C ALA A 370 11.69 4.82 45.53
N GLU A 371 10.69 4.69 44.66
CA GLU A 371 9.98 3.44 44.36
C GLU A 371 10.72 2.56 43.33
N GLY A 372 11.89 2.97 42.83
CA GLY A 372 12.65 2.24 41.80
C GLY A 372 11.98 2.22 40.42
N GLY A 373 11.03 3.13 40.20
CA GLY A 373 10.21 3.23 38.99
C GLY A 373 10.84 4.04 37.86
N LEU A 374 12.05 4.61 38.03
CA LEU A 374 12.72 5.42 36.99
C LEU A 374 13.93 4.70 36.40
N ARG A 375 14.03 4.67 35.07
CA ARG A 375 15.22 4.22 34.34
C ARG A 375 15.64 5.20 33.25
N LEU A 376 16.95 5.44 33.14
CA LEU A 376 17.60 6.15 32.04
C LEU A 376 18.44 5.14 31.25
N ASN A 377 18.21 5.01 29.93
CA ASN A 377 18.85 3.99 29.09
C ASN A 377 18.85 2.60 29.74
N ASN A 378 17.70 2.24 30.35
CA ASN A 378 17.45 1.01 31.10
C ASN A 378 18.20 0.82 32.42
N GLN A 379 19.09 1.75 32.78
CA GLN A 379 19.74 1.77 34.09
C GLN A 379 18.82 2.41 35.13
N ALA A 380 18.67 1.76 36.28
CA ALA A 380 17.85 2.28 37.37
C ALA A 380 18.49 3.56 37.93
N VAL A 381 17.66 4.59 38.12
CA VAL A 381 18.08 5.83 38.77
C VAL A 381 17.67 5.77 40.23
N SER A 382 18.65 5.91 41.12
CA SER A 382 18.45 5.97 42.57
C SER A 382 18.71 7.36 43.16
N ASP A 383 19.49 8.20 42.47
CA ASP A 383 19.82 9.55 42.92
C ASP A 383 18.92 10.62 42.27
N PRO A 384 18.05 11.31 43.03
CA PRO A 384 17.23 12.41 42.52
C PRO A 384 18.03 13.66 42.11
N GLN A 385 19.31 13.76 42.50
CA GLN A 385 20.22 14.84 42.11
C GLN A 385 21.16 14.45 40.97
N LEU A 386 21.00 13.28 40.36
CA LEU A 386 21.77 12.87 39.19
C LEU A 386 21.76 13.99 38.14
N ALA A 387 22.93 14.53 37.83
CA ALA A 387 23.09 15.57 36.82
C ALA A 387 22.88 14.97 35.43
N VAL A 388 22.04 15.62 34.64
CA VAL A 388 21.85 15.31 33.23
C VAL A 388 22.41 16.46 32.41
N ASP A 389 23.41 16.16 31.59
CA ASP A 389 24.07 17.10 30.69
C ASP A 389 23.85 16.70 29.22
N ALA A 390 24.36 17.51 28.30
CA ALA A 390 24.22 17.26 26.87
C ALA A 390 24.91 15.95 26.43
N ALA A 391 25.99 15.54 27.12
CA ALA A 391 26.72 14.32 26.81
C ALA A 391 25.92 13.06 27.19
N LEU A 392 25.23 13.08 28.33
CA LEU A 392 24.34 12.01 28.75
C LEU A 392 23.10 11.90 27.85
N ILE A 393 22.66 13.02 27.25
CA ILE A 393 21.57 13.00 26.27
C ILE A 393 22.03 12.45 24.92
N GLY A 394 23.19 12.89 24.43
CA GLY A 394 23.71 12.47 23.13
C GLY A 394 22.69 12.63 21.99
N ASP A 395 22.55 11.59 21.16
CA ASP A 395 21.57 11.52 20.07
C ASP A 395 20.14 11.15 20.55
N GLY A 396 19.99 10.81 21.83
CA GLY A 396 18.72 10.45 22.45
C GLY A 396 18.88 9.74 23.80
N LEU A 397 18.22 10.26 24.83
CA LEU A 397 18.14 9.64 26.16
C LEU A 397 16.79 8.99 26.37
N LYS A 398 16.78 7.68 26.53
CA LYS A 398 15.56 6.94 26.82
C LYS A 398 15.19 7.07 28.28
N VAL A 399 14.00 7.60 28.56
CA VAL A 399 13.42 7.71 29.89
C VAL A 399 12.28 6.70 30.03
N SER A 400 12.36 5.83 31.03
CA SER A 400 11.28 4.88 31.34
C SER A 400 10.74 5.15 32.75
N VAL A 401 9.44 5.39 32.83
CA VAL A 401 8.67 5.57 34.06
C VAL A 401 7.73 4.37 34.24
N GLY A 402 8.03 3.55 35.24
CA GLY A 402 7.35 2.27 35.45
C GLY A 402 7.54 1.30 34.27
N LYS A 403 6.57 0.40 34.09
CA LYS A 403 6.60 -0.65 33.06
C LYS A 403 6.00 -0.26 31.70
N LYS A 404 5.33 0.89 31.62
CA LYS A 404 4.48 1.24 30.45
C LYS A 404 4.77 2.61 29.84
N LYS A 405 5.36 3.56 30.57
CA LYS A 405 5.57 4.92 30.07
C LYS A 405 7.04 5.08 29.65
N HIS A 406 7.28 5.05 28.35
CA HIS A 406 8.60 5.26 27.77
C HIS A 406 8.59 6.55 26.94
N ARG A 407 9.66 7.35 27.04
CA ARG A 407 9.86 8.61 26.33
C ARG A 407 11.28 8.69 25.81
N MET A 408 11.47 9.33 24.66
CA MET A 408 12.80 9.62 24.12
C MET A 408 13.08 11.10 24.31
N LEU A 409 14.12 11.46 25.06
CA LEU A 409 14.58 12.83 25.19
C LEU A 409 15.64 13.14 24.13
N ARG A 410 15.53 14.26 23.43
CA ARG A 410 16.54 14.74 22.48
C ARG A 410 16.90 16.20 22.74
N LEU A 411 18.11 16.59 22.36
CA LEU A 411 18.49 18.00 22.26
C LEU A 411 17.71 18.64 21.11
N GLY A 412 17.04 19.75 21.40
CA GLY A 412 16.27 20.55 20.45
C GLY A 412 17.06 21.71 19.85
#